data_AF-A0A1Y6HPY5-F1
#
_entry.id   AF-A0A1Y6HPY5-F1
#
_cell.length_a   1.000
_cell.length_b   1.000
_cell.length_c   1.000
_cell.angle_alpha   90.00
_cell.angle_beta   90.00
_cell.angle_gamma   90.00
#
_symmetry.space_group_name_H-M   'P 1'
#
loop_
_entity.id
_entity.type
_entity.pdbx_description
1 polymer ?
#
loop_
_entity_poly.entity_id
_entity_poly.type
_entity_poly.pdbx_seq_one_letter_code
_entity_poly.pdbx_strand_id
1 'polypeptide(L)'
;MAEKDQRLNTLHEMRRIKHGTSDAFLVGLFSQAFKMETDFVAPVELIPEYQAVLDHWHSEEEDVFRSVMQKAADFHITRSKDGTDRTKYEFEETLDRVFPAELLAVQALRRRKGLPEFAIDHLLIDTPWAFVRDLTAVESHPLAAAVEARLIEDYPQFR
;
A
#
# COMPACT_ATOMS: atom_id res chain seq x y z
N MET A 1 10.28 -8.31 -2.07
CA MET A 1 11.65 -8.13 -1.57
C MET A 1 12.49 -9.30 -2.05
N ALA A 2 13.67 -9.06 -2.62
CA ALA A 2 14.49 -10.11 -3.22
C ALA A 2 15.12 -11.01 -2.13
N GLU A 3 15.20 -12.32 -2.40
CA GLU A 3 15.86 -13.35 -1.56
C GLU A 3 17.25 -12.91 -1.03
N LYS A 4 17.98 -12.13 -1.84
CA LYS A 4 19.26 -11.52 -1.47
C LYS A 4 19.18 -10.65 -0.21
N ASP A 5 18.11 -9.87 -0.04
CA ASP A 5 17.95 -8.97 1.11
C ASP A 5 17.68 -9.78 2.39
N GLN A 6 16.86 -10.84 2.31
CA GLN A 6 16.63 -11.77 3.43
C GLN A 6 17.89 -12.52 3.85
N ARG A 7 18.74 -12.90 2.89
CA ARG A 7 20.01 -13.59 3.18
C ARG A 7 21.08 -12.68 3.80
N LEU A 8 21.07 -11.39 3.47
CA LEU A 8 22.08 -10.44 3.93
C LEU A 8 21.66 -9.68 5.20
N ASN A 9 20.36 -9.40 5.36
CA ASN A 9 19.81 -8.66 6.49
C ASN A 9 19.12 -9.61 7.48
N THR A 10 19.92 -10.38 8.21
CA THR A 10 19.46 -11.36 9.20
C THR A 10 18.88 -10.71 10.45
N LEU A 11 19.29 -9.46 10.75
CA LEU A 11 18.72 -8.66 11.82
C LEU A 11 17.65 -7.71 11.27
N HIS A 12 16.53 -7.68 11.96
CA HIS A 12 15.38 -6.82 11.69
C HIS A 12 15.74 -5.34 11.43
N GLU A 13 16.68 -4.81 12.22
CA GLU A 13 17.16 -3.43 12.17
C GLU A 13 17.95 -3.08 10.88
N MET A 14 18.42 -4.10 10.15
CA MET A 14 19.20 -3.93 8.92
C MET A 14 18.31 -3.77 7.68
N ARG A 15 17.00 -3.97 7.82
CA ARG A 15 16.03 -3.84 6.73
C ARG A 15 15.85 -2.38 6.31
N ARG A 16 15.66 -2.15 5.01
CA ARG A 16 15.50 -0.81 4.43
C ARG A 16 14.23 -0.08 4.89
N ILE A 17 13.16 -0.84 5.15
CA ILE A 17 11.91 -0.31 5.68
C ILE A 17 12.10 -0.13 7.19
N LYS A 18 12.32 1.11 7.61
CA LYS A 18 12.61 1.46 9.01
C LYS A 18 11.42 2.07 9.75
N HIS A 19 10.41 2.54 9.02
CA HIS A 19 9.28 3.25 9.58
C HIS A 19 8.03 2.36 9.55
N GLY A 20 7.26 2.38 10.64
CA GLY A 20 5.96 1.73 10.74
C GLY A 20 4.88 2.58 10.07
N THR A 21 5.07 2.86 8.78
CA THR A 21 4.19 3.73 8.00
C THR A 21 3.83 3.05 6.66
N SER A 22 3.76 3.75 5.52
CA SER A 22 3.21 3.31 4.23
C SER A 22 3.82 2.01 3.71
N ASP A 23 5.14 1.86 3.71
CA ASP A 23 5.80 0.64 3.24
C ASP A 23 5.42 -0.58 4.10
N ALA A 24 5.48 -0.43 5.43
CA ALA A 24 5.12 -1.49 6.37
C ALA A 24 3.62 -1.82 6.28
N PHE A 25 2.78 -0.80 6.16
CA PHE A 25 1.34 -0.92 5.92
C PHE A 25 1.05 -1.73 4.66
N LEU A 26 1.66 -1.39 3.52
CA LEU A 26 1.45 -2.06 2.24
C LEU A 26 1.90 -3.52 2.28
N VAL A 27 3.01 -3.82 2.94
CA VAL A 27 3.45 -5.21 3.13
C VAL A 27 2.40 -6.01 3.92
N GLY A 28 1.88 -5.44 5.01
CA GLY A 28 0.83 -6.07 5.81
C GLY A 28 -0.47 -6.25 5.02
N LEU A 29 -0.92 -5.21 4.33
CA LEU A 29 -2.14 -5.20 3.53
C LEU A 29 -2.09 -6.26 2.43
N PHE A 30 -1.00 -6.32 1.66
CA PHE A 30 -0.87 -7.31 0.59
C PHE A 30 -0.68 -8.72 1.12
N SER A 31 0.07 -8.91 2.22
CA SER A 31 0.16 -10.22 2.89
C SER A 31 -1.23 -10.75 3.26
N GLN A 32 -2.08 -9.92 3.90
CA GLN A 32 -3.46 -10.30 4.24
C GLN A 32 -4.34 -10.51 3.00
N ALA A 33 -4.27 -9.60 2.02
CA ALA A 33 -5.16 -9.61 0.86
C ALA A 33 -4.91 -10.82 -0.05
N PHE A 34 -3.64 -11.22 -0.22
CA PHE A 34 -3.21 -12.31 -1.08
C PHE A 34 -2.93 -13.62 -0.32
N LYS A 35 -3.08 -13.63 1.01
CA LYS A 35 -2.77 -14.79 1.86
C LYS A 35 -1.31 -15.25 1.72
N MET A 36 -0.40 -14.28 1.59
CA MET A 36 1.03 -14.55 1.49
C MET A 36 1.64 -14.53 2.88
N GLU A 37 2.33 -15.60 3.26
CA GLU A 37 3.14 -15.62 4.47
C GLU A 37 4.29 -14.62 4.33
N THR A 38 4.63 -13.93 5.42
CA THR A 38 5.75 -13.00 5.44
C THR A 38 6.44 -13.04 6.80
N ASP A 39 7.74 -13.25 6.79
CA ASP A 39 8.62 -13.04 7.96
C ASP A 39 9.05 -11.57 8.07
N PHE A 40 8.38 -10.69 7.31
CA PHE A 40 8.54 -9.27 7.49
C PHE A 40 7.91 -8.85 8.81
N VAL A 41 8.73 -8.22 9.62
CA VAL A 41 8.31 -7.43 10.77
C VAL A 41 8.82 -6.03 10.42
N ALA A 42 8.15 -4.97 10.85
CA ALA A 42 8.68 -3.60 10.78
C ALA A 42 9.53 -3.26 12.03
N PRO A 43 10.68 -2.57 11.91
CA PRO A 43 11.51 -2.10 13.03
C PRO A 43 10.78 -1.23 14.04
N VAL A 44 9.80 -0.48 13.55
CA VAL A 44 8.93 0.39 14.35
C VAL A 44 7.50 -0.08 14.14
N GLU A 45 6.73 -0.12 15.22
CA GLU A 45 5.31 -0.46 15.17
C GLU A 45 4.56 0.45 14.20
N LEU A 46 3.56 -0.13 13.55
CA LEU A 46 2.69 0.59 12.65
C LEU A 46 1.95 1.70 13.43
N ILE A 47 1.86 2.88 12.84
CA ILE A 47 1.06 3.96 13.43
C ILE A 47 -0.40 3.51 13.62
N PRO A 48 -1.12 4.06 14.62
CA PRO A 48 -2.50 3.66 14.92
C PRO A 48 -3.44 3.80 13.72
N GLU A 49 -3.26 4.82 12.88
CA GLU A 49 -4.13 5.09 11.73
C GLU A 49 -4.02 3.97 10.69
N TYR A 50 -2.81 3.53 10.35
CA TYR A 50 -2.59 2.43 9.42
C TYR A 50 -2.90 1.07 10.02
N GLN A 51 -2.67 0.87 11.33
CA GLN A 51 -3.10 -0.35 11.99
C GLN A 51 -4.62 -0.49 11.94
N ALA A 52 -5.37 0.58 12.22
CA ALA A 52 -6.83 0.57 12.14
C ALA A 52 -7.32 0.28 10.71
N VAL A 53 -6.65 0.79 9.68
CA VAL A 53 -6.97 0.41 8.30
C VAL A 53 -6.66 -1.07 8.06
N LEU A 54 -5.53 -1.61 8.49
CA LEU A 54 -5.24 -3.05 8.36
C LEU A 54 -6.25 -3.94 9.09
N ASP A 55 -6.79 -3.50 10.21
CA ASP A 55 -7.76 -4.28 10.97
C ASP A 55 -9.17 -4.24 10.33
N HIS A 56 -9.47 -3.20 9.55
CA HIS A 56 -10.82 -2.92 9.06
C HIS A 56 -10.96 -2.74 7.55
N TRP A 57 -9.89 -2.91 6.76
CA TRP A 57 -9.94 -2.68 5.31
C TRP A 57 -10.93 -3.58 4.59
N HIS A 58 -11.27 -4.75 5.15
CA HIS A 58 -12.26 -5.69 4.63
C HIS A 58 -13.63 -5.58 5.32
N SER A 59 -13.86 -4.54 6.12
CA SER A 59 -15.15 -4.32 6.79
C SER A 59 -16.27 -4.09 5.79
N GLU A 60 -17.43 -4.72 6.02
CA GLU A 60 -18.66 -4.42 5.27
C GLU A 60 -19.46 -3.27 5.92
N GLU A 61 -19.12 -2.91 7.16
CA GLU A 61 -19.70 -1.76 7.85
C GLU A 61 -19.11 -0.46 7.30
N GLU A 62 -19.94 0.31 6.59
CA GLU A 62 -19.55 1.54 5.90
C GLU A 62 -18.95 2.58 6.84
N ASP A 63 -19.60 2.85 7.98
CA ASP A 63 -19.16 3.87 8.93
C ASP A 63 -17.79 3.55 9.54
N VAL A 64 -17.53 2.26 9.80
CA VAL A 64 -16.24 1.79 10.32
C VAL A 64 -15.16 2.02 9.26
N PHE A 65 -15.40 1.55 8.04
CA PHE A 65 -14.43 1.69 6.95
C PHE A 65 -14.14 3.16 6.61
N ARG A 66 -15.19 3.98 6.50
CA ARG A 66 -15.11 5.42 6.27
C ARG A 66 -14.24 6.10 7.34
N SER A 67 -14.54 5.84 8.61
CA SER A 67 -13.83 6.45 9.75
C SER A 67 -12.34 6.13 9.76
N VAL A 68 -11.96 4.87 9.52
CA VAL A 68 -10.53 4.50 9.51
C VAL A 68 -9.79 5.08 8.30
N MET A 69 -10.43 5.12 7.13
CA MET A 69 -9.83 5.69 5.91
C MET A 69 -9.66 7.21 6.03
N GLN A 70 -10.62 7.92 6.62
CA GLN A 70 -10.50 9.37 6.87
C GLN A 70 -9.31 9.69 7.78
N LYS A 71 -9.16 8.97 8.91
CA LYS A 71 -8.03 9.18 9.82
C LYS A 71 -6.67 8.91 9.14
N ALA A 72 -6.59 7.88 8.31
CA ALA A 72 -5.38 7.59 7.55
C ALA A 72 -5.07 8.68 6.51
N ALA A 73 -6.10 9.24 5.88
CA ALA A 73 -5.93 10.38 4.96
C ALA A 73 -5.50 11.65 5.69
N ASP A 74 -6.04 11.93 6.87
CA ASP A 74 -5.59 13.04 7.71
C ASP A 74 -4.11 12.89 8.08
N PHE A 75 -3.69 11.69 8.50
CA PHE A 75 -2.29 11.38 8.74
C PHE A 75 -1.44 11.66 7.50
N HIS A 76 -1.85 11.16 6.33
CA HIS A 76 -1.14 11.39 5.07
C HIS A 76 -0.93 12.89 4.81
N ILE A 77 -1.97 13.71 4.98
CA ILE A 77 -1.88 15.17 4.85
C ILE A 77 -0.87 15.75 5.86
N THR A 78 -0.91 15.31 7.12
CA THR A 78 0.03 15.82 8.15
C THR A 78 1.49 15.51 7.83
N ARG A 79 1.75 14.48 7.00
CA ARG A 79 3.08 14.06 6.56
C ARG A 79 3.42 14.56 5.15
N SER A 80 2.51 15.27 4.48
CA SER A 80 2.69 15.86 3.14
C SER A 80 3.29 17.27 3.22
N LYS A 81 4.50 17.39 3.76
CA LYS A 81 5.19 18.67 3.94
C LYS A 81 6.65 18.57 3.52
N ASP A 82 7.24 19.73 3.24
CA ASP A 82 8.66 19.80 2.88
C ASP A 82 9.53 19.25 4.01
N GLY A 83 10.41 18.33 3.65
CA GLY A 83 11.50 17.90 4.50
C GLY A 83 12.44 19.05 4.85
N THR A 84 13.20 18.84 5.92
CA THR A 84 14.38 19.65 6.25
C THR A 84 15.61 18.76 6.19
N ASP A 85 16.81 19.36 6.23
CA ASP A 85 18.08 18.60 6.33
C ASP A 85 18.11 17.60 7.50
N ARG A 86 17.25 17.79 8.52
CA ARG A 86 17.17 16.96 9.72
C ARG A 86 15.97 16.02 9.75
N THR A 87 14.96 16.26 8.94
CA THR A 87 13.70 15.50 9.01
C THR A 87 13.15 15.34 7.62
N LYS A 88 13.16 14.11 7.14
CA LYS A 88 12.44 13.74 5.93
C LYS A 88 11.03 13.32 6.30
N TYR A 89 10.08 13.80 5.52
CA TYR A 89 8.70 13.36 5.64
C TYR A 89 8.40 12.30 4.60
N GLU A 90 7.42 11.47 4.93
CA GLU A 90 7.11 10.27 4.18
C GLU A 90 6.53 10.57 2.80
N PHE A 91 5.74 11.64 2.71
CA PHE A 91 5.11 12.11 1.49
C PHE A 91 5.69 13.48 1.12
N GLU A 92 7.02 13.66 1.28
CA GLU A 92 7.65 14.93 0.92
C GLU A 92 7.76 15.12 -0.60
N GLU A 93 7.69 14.04 -1.39
CA GLU A 93 7.74 14.11 -2.84
C GLU A 93 6.41 14.58 -3.45
N THR A 94 6.49 15.31 -4.57
CA THR A 94 5.34 16.04 -5.14
C THR A 94 4.16 15.12 -5.49
N LEU A 95 4.44 13.93 -6.05
CA LEU A 95 3.39 12.97 -6.40
C LEU A 95 2.78 12.35 -5.14
N ASP A 96 3.62 11.98 -4.19
CA ASP A 96 3.18 11.30 -2.97
C ASP A 96 2.26 12.19 -2.13
N ARG A 97 2.43 13.52 -2.15
CA ARG A 97 1.54 14.48 -1.45
C ARG A 97 0.09 14.48 -1.91
N VAL A 98 -0.12 14.24 -3.19
CA VAL A 98 -1.44 14.41 -3.84
C VAL A 98 -2.05 13.09 -4.25
N PHE A 99 -1.27 12.01 -4.22
CA PHE A 99 -1.68 10.69 -4.65
C PHE A 99 -1.37 9.66 -3.55
N PRO A 100 -2.33 9.38 -2.65
CA PRO A 100 -2.13 8.44 -1.54
C PRO A 100 -2.23 7.00 -2.05
N ALA A 101 -1.20 6.54 -2.77
CA ALA A 101 -1.18 5.24 -3.43
C ALA A 101 -1.49 4.09 -2.45
N GLU A 102 -1.06 4.23 -1.19
CA GLU A 102 -1.32 3.29 -0.12
C GLU A 102 -2.80 3.17 0.24
N LEU A 103 -3.55 4.28 0.26
CA LEU A 103 -4.98 4.28 0.54
C LEU A 103 -5.79 3.87 -0.70
N LEU A 104 -5.32 4.21 -1.90
CA LEU A 104 -5.94 3.77 -3.15
C LEU A 104 -5.80 2.27 -3.36
N ALA A 105 -4.70 1.67 -2.90
CA ALA A 105 -4.52 0.22 -2.90
C ALA A 105 -5.62 -0.49 -2.09
N VAL A 106 -6.05 0.09 -0.96
CA VAL A 106 -7.14 -0.47 -0.14
C VAL A 106 -8.43 -0.55 -0.95
N GLN A 107 -8.83 0.54 -1.61
CA GLN A 107 -10.04 0.55 -2.45
C GLN A 107 -9.95 -0.45 -3.61
N ALA A 108 -8.78 -0.55 -4.25
CA ALA A 108 -8.53 -1.53 -5.32
C ALA A 108 -8.69 -2.98 -4.83
N LEU A 109 -8.17 -3.30 -3.64
CA LEU A 109 -8.27 -4.63 -3.05
C LEU A 109 -9.70 -4.96 -2.61
N ARG A 110 -10.42 -3.99 -2.03
CA ARG A 110 -11.84 -4.16 -1.69
C ARG A 110 -12.68 -4.50 -2.92
N ARG A 111 -12.53 -3.71 -3.99
CA ARG A 111 -13.21 -3.96 -5.27
C ARG A 111 -12.87 -5.33 -5.83
N ARG A 112 -11.58 -5.72 -5.81
CA ARG A 112 -11.14 -7.05 -6.27
C ARG A 112 -11.80 -8.18 -5.47
N LYS A 113 -12.05 -8.00 -4.17
CA LYS A 113 -12.71 -8.97 -3.31
C LYS A 113 -14.25 -8.94 -3.41
N GLY A 114 -14.82 -8.05 -4.23
CA GLY A 114 -16.27 -7.90 -4.35
C GLY A 114 -16.92 -7.27 -3.12
N LEU A 115 -16.15 -6.55 -2.30
CA LEU A 115 -16.69 -5.83 -1.15
C LEU A 115 -17.46 -4.58 -1.60
N PRO A 116 -18.38 -4.05 -0.78
CA PRO A 116 -19.11 -2.84 -1.12
C PRO A 116 -18.18 -1.65 -1.39
N GLU A 117 -18.48 -0.92 -2.46
CA GLU A 117 -17.84 0.36 -2.79
C GLU A 117 -18.46 1.47 -1.93
N PHE A 118 -17.60 2.17 -1.19
CA PHE A 118 -17.99 3.29 -0.33
C PHE A 118 -17.21 4.54 -0.72
N ALA A 119 -17.91 5.67 -0.76
CA ALA A 119 -17.24 6.97 -0.75
C ALA A 119 -16.65 7.19 0.65
N ILE A 120 -15.42 7.68 0.73
CA ILE A 120 -14.78 7.97 2.02
C ILE A 120 -15.22 9.33 2.56
N ASP A 121 -15.78 10.20 1.70
CA ASP A 121 -16.01 11.61 2.00
C ASP A 121 -14.69 12.31 2.34
N HIS A 122 -13.69 12.09 1.48
CA HIS A 122 -12.39 12.71 1.60
C HIS A 122 -11.76 12.94 0.22
N LEU A 123 -11.51 14.20 -0.13
CA LEU A 123 -11.07 14.59 -1.48
C LEU A 123 -9.77 13.94 -1.93
N LEU A 124 -8.83 13.72 -1.00
CA LEU A 124 -7.55 13.04 -1.28
C LEU A 124 -7.74 11.58 -1.74
N ILE A 125 -8.87 10.94 -1.40
CA ILE A 125 -9.15 9.56 -1.78
C ILE A 125 -10.17 9.51 -2.92
N ASP A 126 -11.35 10.12 -2.71
CA ASP A 126 -12.48 9.94 -3.62
C ASP A 126 -12.19 10.50 -5.03
N THR A 127 -11.46 11.62 -5.10
CA THR A 127 -11.09 12.23 -6.38
C THR A 127 -10.16 11.34 -7.20
N PRO A 128 -8.96 10.94 -6.72
CA PRO A 128 -8.10 10.04 -7.48
C PRO A 128 -8.72 8.65 -7.67
N TRP A 129 -9.51 8.15 -6.71
CA TRP A 129 -10.19 6.87 -6.86
C TRP A 129 -11.18 6.88 -8.04
N ALA A 130 -11.94 7.96 -8.22
CA ALA A 130 -12.86 8.09 -9.36
C ALA A 130 -12.13 7.95 -10.71
N PHE A 131 -10.91 8.47 -10.83
CA PHE A 131 -10.10 8.27 -12.03
C PHE A 131 -9.55 6.85 -12.14
N VAL A 132 -8.92 6.34 -11.07
CA VAL A 132 -8.25 5.03 -11.08
C VAL A 132 -9.23 3.88 -11.29
N ARG A 133 -10.41 3.94 -10.66
CA ARG A 133 -11.45 2.92 -10.78
C ARG A 133 -11.89 2.71 -12.23
N ASP A 134 -11.94 3.79 -13.01
CA ASP A 134 -12.48 3.79 -14.37
C ASP A 134 -11.36 3.73 -15.43
N LEU A 135 -10.09 3.54 -15.00
CA LEU A 135 -8.99 3.27 -15.93
C LEU A 135 -9.26 1.99 -16.71
N THR A 136 -9.36 2.13 -18.03
CA THR A 136 -9.47 0.98 -18.93
C THR A 136 -8.19 0.17 -18.87
N ALA A 137 -8.33 -1.16 -18.79
CA ALA A 137 -7.20 -2.06 -18.97
C ALA A 137 -6.56 -1.78 -20.33
N VAL A 138 -5.27 -1.47 -20.32
CA VAL A 138 -4.47 -1.30 -21.54
C VAL A 138 -3.92 -2.67 -21.91
N GLU A 139 -3.84 -2.96 -23.21
CA GLU A 139 -3.20 -4.16 -23.70
C GLU A 139 -1.76 -4.24 -23.15
N SER A 140 -1.39 -5.40 -22.62
CA SER A 140 -0.05 -5.59 -22.06
C SER A 140 0.97 -5.36 -23.17
N HIS A 141 1.94 -4.47 -22.90
CA HIS A 141 2.99 -4.20 -23.86
C HIS A 141 3.74 -5.50 -24.20
N PRO A 142 4.07 -5.81 -25.47
CA PRO A 142 4.67 -7.10 -25.85
C PRO A 142 5.92 -7.45 -25.05
N LEU A 143 6.74 -6.46 -24.70
CA LEU A 143 7.91 -6.64 -23.84
C LEU A 143 7.53 -7.07 -22.41
N ALA A 144 6.48 -6.51 -21.82
CA ALA A 144 6.02 -6.88 -20.49
C ALA A 144 5.52 -8.33 -20.48
N ALA A 145 4.73 -8.72 -21.49
CA ALA A 145 4.28 -10.10 -21.65
C ALA A 145 5.45 -11.09 -21.83
N ALA A 146 6.47 -10.73 -22.62
CA ALA A 146 7.66 -11.57 -22.81
C ALA A 146 8.48 -11.71 -21.51
N VAL A 147 8.60 -10.63 -20.74
CA VAL A 147 9.30 -10.64 -19.43
C VAL A 147 8.54 -11.49 -18.42
N GLU A 148 7.21 -11.37 -18.35
CA GLU A 148 6.37 -12.17 -17.46
C GLU A 148 6.44 -13.66 -17.81
N ALA A 149 6.33 -14.01 -19.09
CA ALA A 149 6.45 -15.39 -19.55
C ALA A 149 7.81 -16.00 -19.15
N ARG A 150 8.90 -15.24 -19.34
CA ARG A 150 10.23 -15.66 -18.93
C ARG A 150 10.35 -15.80 -17.41
N LEU A 151 9.74 -14.90 -16.63
CA LEU A 151 9.72 -14.98 -15.16
C LEU A 151 9.04 -16.26 -14.68
N ILE A 152 7.90 -16.63 -15.29
CA ILE A 152 7.17 -17.85 -14.97
C ILE A 152 8.00 -19.11 -15.34
N GLU A 153 8.70 -19.07 -16.47
CA GLU A 153 9.58 -20.16 -16.92
C GLU A 153 10.82 -20.32 -16.03
N ASP A 154 11.57 -19.24 -15.82
CA ASP A 154 12.83 -19.23 -15.05
C ASP A 154 12.57 -19.44 -13.55
N TYR A 155 11.40 -19.02 -13.04
CA TYR A 155 11.00 -19.12 -11.64
C TYR A 155 9.59 -19.70 -11.49
N PRO A 156 9.41 -21.03 -11.52
CA PRO A 156 8.09 -21.68 -11.45
C PRO A 156 7.26 -21.39 -10.18
N GLN A 157 7.92 -20.86 -9.14
CA GLN A 157 7.30 -20.39 -7.90
C GLN A 157 6.70 -18.98 -8.01
N PHE A 158 6.99 -18.25 -9.09
CA PHE A 158 6.38 -16.97 -9.43
C PHE A 158 4.96 -17.24 -9.95
N ARG A 159 3.98 -17.18 -9.05
CA ARG A 159 2.54 -17.35 -9.34
C ARG A 159 1.70 -16.43 -8.46
#